data_AF-A0A158S804-F1
#
_entry.id   AF-A0A158S804-F1
#
_cell.length_a   1.000
_cell.length_b   1.000
_cell.length_c   1.000
_cell.angle_alpha   90.00
_cell.angle_beta   90.00
_cell.angle_gamma   90.00
#
_symmetry.space_group_name_H-M   'P 1'
#
loop_
_entity.id
_entity.type
_entity.pdbx_description
1 polymer ?
#
loop_
_entity_poly.entity_id
_entity_poly.type
_entity_poly.pdbx_seq_one_letter_code
_entity_poly.pdbx_strand_id
1 'polypeptide(L)'
;MFAAYVSARGHAFIDRALYLPKSCTGDPTKLAATHVPETIAFATKPALAVDMIGRALSANIPFSWVAAEAVYGVGDIEGALRRACKGYVLWVKSDHYFGSWASKPLVAGKAEEIARDLAPDAGQRLSAGEGTKGARLHDWAYCELADLEADEYDETKSGLLTRGLLIRRNISEGDLAFFTTWCPAGTGIQALVSVEGQRWAIEDSVE
;
A
#
# COMPACT_ATOMS: atom_id res chain seq x y z
N MET A 1 0.18 -4.36 -14.79
CA MET A 1 0.44 -4.35 -13.34
C MET A 1 1.26 -5.57 -13.01
N PHE A 2 2.21 -5.41 -12.09
CA PHE A 2 3.10 -6.48 -11.65
C PHE A 2 3.04 -6.59 -10.14
N ALA A 3 3.25 -7.79 -9.62
CA ALA A 3 3.53 -8.04 -8.21
C ALA A 3 4.92 -8.65 -8.11
N ALA A 4 5.74 -8.04 -7.27
CA ALA A 4 7.04 -8.57 -6.88
C ALA A 4 6.98 -9.05 -5.44
N TYR A 5 7.54 -10.23 -5.18
CA TYR A 5 7.85 -10.70 -3.85
C TYR A 5 9.22 -10.17 -3.45
N VAL A 6 9.32 -9.54 -2.28
CA VAL A 6 10.55 -8.91 -1.80
C VAL A 6 10.95 -9.50 -0.46
N SER A 7 12.23 -9.82 -0.31
CA SER A 7 12.82 -10.36 0.92
C SER A 7 14.22 -9.80 1.12
N ALA A 8 14.82 -10.09 2.29
CA ALA A 8 16.22 -9.75 2.54
C ALA A 8 17.22 -10.40 1.56
N ARG A 9 16.80 -11.44 0.81
CA ARG A 9 17.63 -12.13 -0.18
C ARG A 9 17.48 -11.57 -1.60
N GLY A 10 16.63 -10.57 -1.80
CA GLY A 10 16.29 -10.01 -3.09
C GLY A 10 14.80 -10.10 -3.40
N HIS A 11 14.46 -9.83 -4.66
CA HIS A 11 13.09 -9.73 -5.15
C HIS A 11 12.87 -10.58 -6.40
N ALA A 12 11.62 -10.96 -6.66
CA ALA A 12 11.22 -11.68 -7.87
C ALA A 12 9.77 -11.35 -8.27
N PHE A 13 9.49 -11.28 -9.57
CA PHE A 13 8.12 -11.18 -10.05
C PHE A 13 7.37 -12.49 -9.78
N ILE A 14 6.20 -12.37 -9.13
CA ILE A 14 5.35 -13.51 -8.79
C ILE A 14 4.02 -13.50 -9.53
N ASP A 15 3.60 -12.34 -10.05
CA ASP A 15 2.33 -12.22 -10.78
C ASP A 15 2.35 -11.00 -11.70
N ARG A 16 1.53 -11.04 -12.75
CA ARG A 16 1.29 -9.94 -13.67
C ARG A 16 -0.16 -9.96 -14.14
N ALA A 17 -0.75 -8.78 -14.26
CA ALA A 17 -2.06 -8.58 -14.86
C ALA A 17 -2.01 -7.42 -15.85
N LEU A 18 -2.50 -7.67 -17.08
CA LEU A 18 -2.61 -6.62 -18.09
C LEU A 18 -3.84 -5.76 -17.78
N TYR A 19 -3.63 -4.45 -17.60
CA TYR A 19 -4.76 -3.52 -17.50
C TYR A 19 -5.21 -3.15 -18.92
N LEU A 20 -6.46 -3.45 -19.24
CA LEU A 20 -7.08 -3.08 -20.51
C LEU A 20 -8.21 -2.08 -20.24
N PRO A 21 -8.22 -0.91 -20.90
CA PRO A 21 -9.31 0.04 -20.75
C PRO A 21 -10.60 -0.50 -21.40
N LYS A 22 -11.76 0.03 -20.98
CA LYS A 22 -13.08 -0.37 -21.53
C LYS A 22 -13.15 -0.25 -23.06
N SER A 23 -12.47 0.75 -23.62
CA SER A 23 -12.40 1.00 -25.07
C SER A 23 -11.67 -0.09 -25.85
N CYS A 24 -10.88 -0.93 -25.17
CA CYS A 24 -10.24 -2.11 -25.75
C CYS A 24 -11.11 -3.36 -25.53
N THR A 25 -11.56 -3.61 -24.30
CA THR A 25 -12.32 -4.83 -23.96
C THR A 25 -13.73 -4.86 -24.55
N GLY A 26 -14.31 -3.71 -24.89
CA GLY A 26 -15.61 -3.61 -25.56
C GLY A 26 -15.55 -3.71 -27.09
N ASP A 27 -14.37 -3.90 -27.67
CA ASP A 27 -14.16 -3.94 -29.13
C ASP A 27 -13.52 -5.28 -29.53
N PRO A 28 -14.33 -6.28 -29.94
CA PRO A 28 -13.84 -7.60 -30.33
C PRO A 28 -12.79 -7.56 -31.44
N THR A 29 -12.87 -6.57 -32.34
CA THR A 29 -11.90 -6.38 -33.43
C THR A 29 -10.53 -6.00 -32.88
N LYS A 30 -10.49 -5.09 -31.89
CA LYS A 30 -9.24 -4.72 -31.21
C LYS A 30 -8.67 -5.86 -30.37
N LEU A 31 -9.52 -6.63 -29.70
CA LEU A 31 -9.06 -7.80 -28.93
C LEU A 31 -8.43 -8.85 -29.84
N ALA A 32 -9.09 -9.19 -30.96
CA ALA A 32 -8.56 -10.12 -31.95
C ALA A 32 -7.24 -9.61 -32.56
N ALA A 33 -7.17 -8.33 -32.94
CA ALA A 33 -5.97 -7.73 -33.52
C ALA A 33 -4.78 -7.65 -32.54
N THR A 34 -5.04 -7.67 -31.23
CA THR A 34 -4.02 -7.64 -30.17
C THR A 34 -3.79 -9.01 -29.51
N HIS A 35 -4.41 -10.07 -30.06
CA HIS A 35 -4.33 -11.44 -29.55
C HIS A 35 -4.77 -11.58 -28.07
N VAL A 36 -5.67 -10.72 -27.61
CA VAL A 36 -6.27 -10.83 -26.28
C VAL A 36 -7.45 -11.79 -26.35
N PRO A 37 -7.53 -12.80 -25.46
CA PRO A 37 -8.68 -13.72 -25.44
C PRO A 37 -10.00 -12.98 -25.23
N GLU A 38 -11.05 -13.39 -25.94
CA GLU A 38 -12.39 -12.78 -25.87
C GLU A 38 -13.04 -12.91 -24.47
N THR A 39 -12.53 -13.84 -23.64
CA THR A 39 -12.98 -14.02 -22.26
C THR A 39 -12.50 -12.91 -21.31
N ILE A 40 -11.60 -12.02 -21.76
CA ILE A 40 -11.06 -10.96 -20.91
C ILE A 40 -12.03 -9.77 -20.87
N ALA A 41 -12.73 -9.65 -19.74
CA ALA A 41 -13.58 -8.50 -19.43
C ALA A 41 -12.77 -7.32 -18.87
N PHE A 42 -13.36 -6.13 -18.89
CA PHE A 42 -12.79 -4.95 -18.23
C PHE A 42 -12.66 -5.19 -16.72
N ALA A 43 -11.47 -4.91 -16.17
CA ALA A 43 -11.23 -4.88 -14.74
C ALA A 43 -10.53 -3.57 -14.36
N THR A 44 -10.92 -2.98 -13.23
CA THR A 44 -10.22 -1.83 -12.68
C THR A 44 -8.87 -2.25 -12.12
N LYS A 45 -7.90 -1.33 -12.04
CA LYS A 45 -6.60 -1.62 -11.41
C LYS A 45 -6.74 -2.19 -9.98
N PRO A 46 -7.63 -1.67 -9.12
CA PRO A 46 -7.81 -2.24 -7.78
C PRO A 46 -8.37 -3.65 -7.80
N ALA A 47 -9.33 -3.94 -8.66
CA ALA A 47 -9.87 -5.30 -8.83
C ALA A 47 -8.76 -6.27 -9.25
N LEU A 48 -7.93 -5.89 -10.24
CA LEU A 48 -6.78 -6.70 -10.64
C LEU A 48 -5.78 -6.92 -9.49
N ALA A 49 -5.56 -5.92 -8.63
CA ALA A 49 -4.67 -6.05 -7.48
C ALA A 49 -5.23 -6.99 -6.42
N VAL A 50 -6.53 -6.91 -6.13
CA VAL A 50 -7.24 -7.85 -5.24
C VAL A 50 -7.15 -9.27 -5.78
N ASP A 51 -7.34 -9.46 -7.09
CA ASP A 51 -7.20 -10.78 -7.72
C ASP A 51 -5.78 -11.33 -7.59
N MET A 52 -4.75 -10.49 -7.79
CA MET A 52 -3.34 -10.86 -7.61
C MET A 52 -3.03 -11.24 -6.15
N ILE A 53 -3.54 -10.47 -5.18
CA ILE A 53 -3.43 -10.80 -3.75
C ILE A 53 -4.11 -12.14 -3.47
N GLY A 54 -5.33 -12.35 -3.98
CA GLY A 54 -6.08 -13.59 -3.81
C GLY A 54 -5.34 -14.81 -4.37
N ARG A 55 -4.70 -14.68 -5.54
CA ARG A 55 -3.84 -15.73 -6.11
C ARG A 55 -2.61 -16.00 -5.26
N ALA A 56 -1.93 -14.97 -4.77
CA ALA A 56 -0.76 -15.13 -3.89
C ALA A 56 -1.12 -15.85 -2.58
N LEU A 57 -2.27 -15.51 -1.98
CA LEU A 57 -2.80 -16.18 -0.80
C LEU A 57 -3.16 -17.64 -1.10
N SER A 58 -3.87 -17.90 -2.20
CA SER A 58 -4.28 -19.25 -2.61
C SER A 58 -3.08 -20.16 -2.91
N ALA A 59 -1.99 -19.57 -3.44
CA ALA A 59 -0.74 -20.26 -3.67
C ALA A 59 0.14 -20.42 -2.41
N ASN A 60 -0.34 -19.99 -1.24
CA ASN A 60 0.38 -20.00 0.03
C ASN A 60 1.75 -19.30 -0.03
N ILE A 61 1.86 -18.22 -0.80
CA ILE A 61 3.10 -17.43 -0.86
C ILE A 61 3.32 -16.79 0.52
N PRO A 62 4.50 -16.98 1.16
CA PRO A 62 4.73 -16.50 2.52
C PRO A 62 5.07 -15.01 2.55
N PHE A 63 4.07 -14.14 2.64
CA PHE A 63 4.25 -12.69 2.82
C PHE A 63 3.48 -12.17 4.03
N SER A 64 4.00 -11.11 4.66
CA SER A 64 3.35 -10.45 5.80
C SER A 64 2.82 -9.06 5.46
N TRP A 65 3.33 -8.44 4.41
CA TRP A 65 3.08 -7.04 4.06
C TRP A 65 2.82 -6.86 2.57
N VAL A 66 2.02 -5.86 2.23
CA VAL A 66 1.87 -5.35 0.86
C VAL A 66 2.12 -3.85 0.83
N ALA A 67 2.96 -3.41 -0.12
CA ALA A 67 3.15 -2.01 -0.45
C ALA A 67 2.70 -1.76 -1.89
N ALA A 68 1.92 -0.70 -2.14
CA ALA A 68 1.46 -0.37 -3.48
C ALA A 68 1.05 1.10 -3.62
N GLU A 69 1.10 1.60 -4.85
CA GLU A 69 0.42 2.82 -5.25
C GLU A 69 -1.06 2.55 -5.50
N ALA A 70 -1.94 3.01 -4.61
CA ALA A 70 -3.36 2.91 -4.85
C ALA A 70 -3.84 4.13 -5.66
N VAL A 71 -3.79 4.02 -6.98
CA VAL A 71 -4.20 5.13 -7.85
C VAL A 71 -5.72 5.35 -7.79
N TYR A 72 -6.52 4.35 -7.42
CA TYR A 72 -7.96 4.44 -7.09
C TYR A 72 -8.34 3.23 -6.20
N GLY A 73 -9.46 3.23 -5.46
CA GLY A 73 -10.03 2.01 -4.85
C GLY A 73 -9.24 1.36 -3.70
N VAL A 74 -8.69 2.16 -2.78
CA VAL A 74 -7.98 1.69 -1.57
C VAL A 74 -8.82 0.70 -0.76
N GLY A 75 -10.13 0.95 -0.61
CA GLY A 75 -11.01 0.16 0.26
C GLY A 75 -11.09 -1.34 -0.09
N ASP A 76 -11.10 -1.70 -1.38
CA ASP A 76 -11.17 -3.10 -1.79
C ASP A 76 -9.87 -3.86 -1.44
N ILE A 77 -8.72 -3.21 -1.67
CA ILE A 77 -7.40 -3.76 -1.33
C ILE A 77 -7.25 -3.86 0.18
N GLU A 78 -7.61 -2.81 0.94
CA GLU A 78 -7.61 -2.84 2.40
C GLU A 78 -8.48 -3.97 2.93
N GLY A 79 -9.72 -4.09 2.44
CA GLY A 79 -10.64 -5.13 2.88
C GLY A 79 -10.11 -6.54 2.60
N ALA A 80 -9.50 -6.78 1.44
CA ALA A 80 -8.89 -8.07 1.11
C ALA A 80 -7.71 -8.40 2.04
N LEU A 81 -6.83 -7.43 2.31
CA LEU A 81 -5.66 -7.63 3.17
C LEU A 81 -6.02 -7.76 4.64
N ARG A 82 -7.00 -6.99 5.14
CA ARG A 82 -7.48 -7.08 6.53
C ARG A 82 -8.11 -8.45 6.82
N ARG A 83 -8.99 -8.95 5.92
CA ARG A 83 -9.56 -10.30 6.03
C ARG A 83 -8.51 -11.41 5.97
N ALA A 84 -7.39 -11.17 5.30
CA ALA A 84 -6.27 -12.10 5.25
C ALA A 84 -5.24 -11.88 6.38
N CYS A 85 -5.52 -10.96 7.30
CA CYS A 85 -4.61 -10.49 8.36
C CYS A 85 -3.20 -10.18 7.85
N LYS A 86 -3.11 -9.46 6.72
CA LYS A 86 -1.87 -8.97 6.14
C LYS A 86 -1.70 -7.48 6.42
N GLY A 87 -0.49 -7.10 6.80
CA GLY A 87 -0.14 -5.69 6.96
C GLY A 87 -0.05 -4.99 5.61
N TYR A 88 -0.19 -3.67 5.60
CA TYR A 88 -0.01 -2.90 4.39
C TYR A 88 0.48 -1.47 4.63
N VAL A 89 1.11 -0.91 3.59
CA VAL A 89 1.40 0.51 3.43
C VAL A 89 0.97 0.90 2.02
N LEU A 90 -0.17 1.57 1.89
CA LEU A 90 -0.77 1.89 0.60
C LEU A 90 -0.81 3.40 0.42
N TRP A 91 -0.28 3.89 -0.69
CA TRP A 91 -0.34 5.32 -1.01
C TRP A 91 -1.78 5.79 -1.15
N VAL A 92 -2.07 6.99 -0.65
CA VAL A 92 -3.37 7.65 -0.78
C VAL A 92 -3.21 9.11 -1.19
N LYS A 93 -4.27 9.69 -1.75
CA LYS A 93 -4.32 11.11 -2.10
C LYS A 93 -4.34 12.00 -0.85
N SER A 94 -3.94 13.25 -1.03
CA SER A 94 -3.97 14.28 0.03
C SER A 94 -5.34 14.52 0.63
N ASP A 95 -6.40 14.31 -0.16
CA ASP A 95 -7.80 14.47 0.24
C ASP A 95 -8.42 13.21 0.87
N HIS A 96 -7.65 12.14 1.05
CA HIS A 96 -8.12 10.94 1.74
C HIS A 96 -8.41 11.28 3.20
N TYR A 97 -9.63 10.94 3.65
CA TYR A 97 -10.09 11.27 4.98
C TYR A 97 -9.62 10.24 6.00
N PHE A 98 -9.10 10.71 7.13
CA PHE A 98 -8.76 9.90 8.28
C PHE A 98 -9.54 10.40 9.50
N GLY A 99 -9.99 9.45 10.30
CA GLY A 99 -10.47 9.69 11.66
C GLY A 99 -9.76 8.72 12.59
N SER A 100 -9.35 9.21 13.76
CA SER A 100 -8.95 8.38 14.88
C SER A 100 -10.14 8.08 15.78
N TRP A 101 -10.07 6.97 16.51
CA TRP A 101 -11.06 6.61 17.51
C TRP A 101 -10.40 5.86 18.68
N ALA A 102 -11.22 5.51 19.66
CA ALA A 102 -10.79 4.86 20.91
C ALA A 102 -9.76 5.70 21.68
N SER A 103 -8.64 5.11 22.10
CA SER A 103 -7.63 5.70 22.97
C SER A 103 -6.57 6.53 22.22
N LYS A 104 -6.69 6.69 20.90
CA LYS A 104 -5.74 7.48 20.10
C LYS A 104 -6.02 8.99 20.21
N PRO A 105 -5.01 9.85 20.03
CA PRO A 105 -5.21 11.30 19.96
C PRO A 105 -6.29 11.66 18.93
N LEU A 106 -7.13 12.64 19.24
CA LEU A 106 -8.23 13.04 18.35
C LEU A 106 -7.65 13.68 17.08
N VAL A 107 -7.80 12.97 15.97
CA VAL A 107 -7.33 13.35 14.63
C VAL A 107 -8.48 13.08 13.68
N ALA A 108 -8.96 14.10 12.99
CA ALA A 108 -10.03 13.94 12.01
C ALA A 108 -9.85 14.99 10.91
N GLY A 109 -9.76 14.54 9.66
CA GLY A 109 -9.51 15.43 8.53
C GLY A 109 -8.92 14.72 7.33
N LYS A 110 -8.70 15.49 6.26
CA LYS A 110 -7.92 15.04 5.12
C LYS A 110 -6.46 14.86 5.52
N ALA A 111 -5.75 13.97 4.82
CA ALA A 111 -4.35 13.69 5.08
C ALA A 111 -3.47 14.95 5.09
N GLU A 112 -3.71 15.89 4.18
CA GLU A 112 -3.00 17.17 4.12
C GLU A 112 -3.31 18.13 5.28
N GLU A 113 -4.53 18.11 5.80
CA GLU A 113 -4.95 18.93 6.94
C GLU A 113 -4.26 18.41 8.20
N ILE A 114 -4.31 17.08 8.40
CA ILE A 114 -3.63 16.41 9.50
C ILE A 114 -2.12 16.69 9.47
N ALA A 115 -1.49 16.60 8.30
CA ALA A 115 -0.06 16.85 8.18
C ALA A 115 0.34 18.32 8.43
N ARG A 116 -0.56 19.27 8.19
CA ARG A 116 -0.34 20.68 8.50
C ARG A 116 -0.39 20.95 10.01
N ASP A 117 -1.25 20.22 10.70
CA ASP A 117 -1.49 20.39 12.14
C ASP A 117 -0.52 19.58 13.02
N LEU A 118 0.38 18.80 12.40
CA LEU A 118 1.44 18.09 13.11
C LEU A 118 2.40 19.05 13.83
N ALA A 119 2.83 18.65 15.03
CA ALA A 119 3.88 19.37 15.75
C ALA A 119 5.17 19.41 14.90
N PRO A 120 5.96 20.50 14.97
CA PRO A 120 7.19 20.65 14.18
C PRO A 120 8.23 19.53 14.38
N ASP A 121 8.21 18.87 15.54
CA ASP A 121 9.11 17.78 15.95
C ASP A 121 8.47 16.38 15.84
N ALA A 122 7.24 16.28 15.31
CA ALA A 122 6.58 14.99 15.08
C ALA A 122 7.25 14.15 13.99
N GLY A 123 8.06 14.79 13.14
CA GLY A 123 8.78 14.16 12.05
C GLY A 123 10.16 13.65 12.46
N GLN A 124 10.61 12.57 11.84
CA GLN A 124 11.98 12.06 11.94
C GLN A 124 12.55 11.70 10.57
N ARG A 125 13.85 11.91 10.37
CA ARG A 125 14.53 11.60 9.11
C ARG A 125 14.86 10.12 9.03
N LEU A 126 14.33 9.43 8.02
CA LEU A 126 14.56 8.00 7.79
C LEU A 126 14.78 7.70 6.30
N SER A 127 15.51 6.61 6.04
CA SER A 127 15.75 6.10 4.69
C SER A 127 14.68 5.10 4.28
N ALA A 128 14.08 5.27 3.10
CA ALA A 128 13.21 4.29 2.46
C ALA A 128 14.01 3.26 1.62
N GLY A 129 15.17 2.87 2.12
CA GLY A 129 16.11 1.97 1.44
C GLY A 129 17.14 2.69 0.57
N GLU A 130 18.04 1.90 0.00
CA GLU A 130 19.12 2.39 -0.88
C GLU A 130 18.63 2.55 -2.31
N GLY A 131 18.99 3.67 -2.94
CA GLY A 131 18.85 3.89 -4.37
C GLY A 131 20.21 3.99 -5.06
N THR A 132 20.20 4.13 -6.38
CA THR A 132 21.42 4.27 -7.20
C THR A 132 22.27 5.50 -6.83
N LYS A 133 21.69 6.50 -6.15
CA LYS A 133 22.35 7.71 -5.65
C LYS A 133 22.59 7.69 -4.14
N GLY A 134 22.48 6.53 -3.50
CA GLY A 134 22.57 6.34 -2.05
C GLY A 134 21.20 6.30 -1.36
N ALA A 135 21.21 6.40 -0.03
CA ALA A 135 20.04 6.30 0.83
C ALA A 135 18.92 7.27 0.43
N ARG A 136 17.69 6.76 0.26
CA ARG A 136 16.49 7.54 -0.07
C ARG A 136 15.92 8.21 1.19
N LEU A 137 16.62 9.24 1.66
CA LEU A 137 16.28 9.98 2.88
C LEU A 137 15.05 10.88 2.65
N HIS A 138 14.10 10.79 3.58
CA HIS A 138 12.93 11.67 3.67
C HIS A 138 12.64 11.98 5.14
N ASP A 139 11.86 13.03 5.39
CA ASP A 139 11.30 13.27 6.73
C ASP A 139 9.95 12.56 6.83
N TRP A 140 9.75 11.80 7.90
CA TRP A 140 8.59 10.93 8.08
C TRP A 140 7.86 11.21 9.38
N ALA A 141 6.54 11.20 9.35
CA ALA A 141 5.70 11.22 10.54
C ALA A 141 4.69 10.07 10.48
N TYR A 142 4.33 9.53 11.65
CA TYR A 142 3.36 8.44 11.75
C TYR A 142 2.31 8.78 12.81
N CYS A 143 1.05 8.74 12.41
CA CYS A 143 -0.10 8.92 13.27
C CYS A 143 -0.81 7.58 13.43
N GLU A 144 -0.79 7.02 14.63
CA GLU A 144 -1.66 5.89 14.97
C GLU A 144 -3.09 6.40 15.17
N LEU A 145 -4.05 5.81 14.46
CA LEU A 145 -5.42 6.33 14.39
C LEU A 145 -6.42 5.43 15.11
N ALA A 146 -6.22 4.12 15.07
CA ALA A 146 -7.10 3.20 15.77
C ALA A 146 -6.42 1.86 16.00
N ASP A 147 -6.73 1.24 17.13
CA ASP A 147 -6.41 -0.17 17.39
C ASP A 147 -7.68 -1.01 17.26
N LEU A 148 -7.59 -2.15 16.60
CA LEU A 148 -8.68 -3.10 16.38
C LEU A 148 -8.15 -4.52 16.61
N GLU A 149 -8.99 -5.40 17.14
CA GLU A 149 -8.65 -6.81 17.29
C GLU A 149 -8.69 -7.52 15.94
N ALA A 150 -7.76 -8.46 15.71
CA ALA A 150 -7.70 -9.22 14.47
C ALA A 150 -8.93 -10.12 14.25
N ASP A 151 -9.59 -10.54 15.33
CA ASP A 151 -10.79 -11.39 15.28
C ASP A 151 -12.02 -10.67 14.71
N GLU A 152 -12.01 -9.33 14.66
CA GLU A 152 -13.03 -8.54 13.94
C GLU A 152 -13.05 -8.85 12.44
N TYR A 153 -11.96 -9.40 11.88
CA TYR A 153 -11.82 -9.72 10.46
C TYR A 153 -11.69 -11.21 10.17
N ASP A 154 -11.15 -11.99 11.11
CA ASP A 154 -11.00 -13.44 11.04
C ASP A 154 -10.99 -14.03 12.45
N GLU A 155 -12.07 -14.68 12.87
CA GLU A 155 -12.26 -15.27 14.21
C GLU A 155 -11.16 -16.28 14.60
N THR A 156 -10.37 -16.78 13.64
CA THR A 156 -9.26 -17.70 13.89
C THR A 156 -7.95 -16.99 14.26
N LYS A 157 -7.94 -15.65 14.22
CA LYS A 157 -6.76 -14.81 14.41
C LYS A 157 -6.88 -14.03 15.71
N SER A 158 -5.74 -13.77 16.32
CA SER A 158 -5.64 -13.02 17.56
C SER A 158 -4.55 -11.97 17.45
N GLY A 159 -4.75 -10.83 18.10
CA GLY A 159 -3.74 -9.80 18.23
C GLY A 159 -4.29 -8.43 17.82
N LEU A 160 -3.69 -7.40 18.41
CA LEU A 160 -4.07 -6.03 18.19
C LEU A 160 -3.40 -5.48 16.92
N LEU A 161 -4.20 -4.90 16.03
CA LEU A 161 -3.77 -4.27 14.80
C LEU A 161 -4.04 -2.77 14.86
N THR A 162 -3.10 -1.98 14.39
CA THR A 162 -3.20 -0.52 14.34
C THR A 162 -3.43 -0.05 12.91
N ARG A 163 -4.50 0.72 12.70
CA ARG A 163 -4.66 1.58 11.53
C ARG A 163 -3.93 2.89 11.77
N GLY A 164 -3.19 3.36 10.78
CA GLY A 164 -2.47 4.62 10.89
C GLY A 164 -2.32 5.38 9.57
N LEU A 165 -1.87 6.62 9.69
CA LEU A 165 -1.46 7.50 8.59
C LEU A 165 0.05 7.69 8.65
N LEU A 166 0.75 7.24 7.62
CA LEU A 166 2.17 7.53 7.42
C LEU A 166 2.29 8.71 6.44
N ILE A 167 3.13 9.68 6.78
CA ILE A 167 3.37 10.89 6.00
C ILE A 167 4.85 10.94 5.66
N ARG A 168 5.14 11.13 4.37
CA ARG A 168 6.49 11.39 3.86
C ARG A 168 6.58 12.83 3.40
N ARG A 169 7.66 13.52 3.77
CA ARG A 169 8.02 14.85 3.27
C ARG A 169 9.35 14.78 2.54
N ASN A 170 9.38 15.28 1.31
CA ASN A 170 10.62 15.49 0.57
C ASN A 170 11.48 16.55 1.28
N ILE A 171 12.76 16.25 1.51
CA ILE A 171 13.67 17.13 2.26
C ILE A 171 13.98 18.43 1.49
N SER A 172 14.05 18.36 0.16
CA SER A 172 14.44 19.47 -0.70
C SER A 172 13.24 20.35 -1.08
N GLU A 173 12.14 19.73 -1.50
CA GLU A 173 10.99 20.42 -2.08
C GLU A 173 9.86 20.63 -1.05
N GLY A 174 9.84 19.85 0.03
CA GLY A 174 8.77 19.89 1.02
C GLY A 174 7.50 19.16 0.61
N ASP A 175 7.48 18.56 -0.59
CA ASP A 175 6.35 17.79 -1.12
C ASP A 175 5.93 16.65 -0.19
N LEU A 176 4.63 16.51 0.02
CA LEU A 176 4.04 15.51 0.90
C LEU A 176 3.48 14.32 0.12
N ALA A 177 3.68 13.13 0.66
CA ALA A 177 2.99 11.91 0.25
C ALA A 177 2.37 11.22 1.48
N PHE A 178 1.22 10.59 1.28
CA PHE A 178 0.39 10.05 2.36
C PHE A 178 0.13 8.57 2.13
N PHE A 179 0.11 7.79 3.20
CA PHE A 179 -0.13 6.36 3.14
C PHE A 179 -1.07 5.91 4.25
N THR A 180 -2.07 5.11 3.90
CA THR A 180 -2.85 4.34 4.87
C THR A 180 -2.05 3.10 5.26
N THR A 181 -2.08 2.77 6.55
CA THR A 181 -1.33 1.64 7.10
C THR A 181 -2.23 0.75 7.93
N TRP A 182 -1.87 -0.53 7.95
CA TRP A 182 -2.44 -1.55 8.82
C TRP A 182 -1.33 -2.47 9.25
N CYS A 183 -1.11 -2.59 10.55
CA CYS A 183 0.06 -3.26 11.08
C CYS A 183 -0.22 -3.84 12.47
N PRO A 184 0.57 -4.81 12.96
CA PRO A 184 0.53 -5.19 14.37
C PRO A 184 0.75 -3.98 15.28
N ALA A 185 0.02 -3.87 16.37
CA ALA A 185 0.16 -2.76 17.32
C ALA A 185 1.59 -2.68 17.87
N GLY A 186 2.11 -1.46 18.00
CA GLY A 186 3.51 -1.20 18.38
C GLY A 186 4.52 -1.35 17.24
N THR A 187 4.08 -1.55 15.99
CA THR A 187 4.97 -1.50 14.83
C THR A 187 5.61 -0.12 14.72
N GLY A 188 6.94 -0.06 14.83
CA GLY A 188 7.70 1.19 14.69
C GLY A 188 7.67 1.77 13.27
N ILE A 189 7.77 3.09 13.17
CA ILE A 189 7.77 3.82 11.90
C ILE A 189 8.87 3.34 10.93
N GLN A 190 10.04 2.93 11.42
CA GLN A 190 11.12 2.41 10.59
C GLN A 190 10.70 1.18 9.79
N ALA A 191 9.86 0.30 10.36
CA ALA A 191 9.34 -0.86 9.66
C ALA A 191 8.38 -0.45 8.53
N LEU A 192 7.50 0.53 8.79
CA LEU A 192 6.56 1.07 7.80
C LEU A 192 7.30 1.75 6.64
N VAL A 193 8.32 2.55 6.95
CA VAL A 193 9.20 3.20 5.96
C VAL A 193 9.97 2.16 5.14
N SER A 194 10.46 1.11 5.79
CA SER A 194 11.14 0.02 5.10
C SER A 194 10.22 -0.72 4.12
N VAL A 195 8.95 -0.93 4.50
CA VAL A 195 7.92 -1.54 3.64
C VAL A 195 7.57 -0.62 2.46
N GLU A 196 7.36 0.68 2.68
CA GLU A 196 7.14 1.66 1.59
C GLU A 196 8.31 1.67 0.61
N GLY A 197 9.54 1.64 1.15
CA GLY A 197 10.77 1.60 0.37
C GLY A 197 10.91 0.38 -0.56
N GLN A 198 10.25 -0.74 -0.24
CA GLN A 198 10.29 -1.92 -1.12
C GLN A 198 9.51 -1.74 -2.42
N ARG A 199 8.68 -0.69 -2.56
CA ARG A 199 7.94 -0.41 -3.81
C ARG A 199 8.88 -0.28 -5.02
N TRP A 200 10.07 0.29 -4.81
CA TRP A 200 11.06 0.51 -5.86
C TRP A 200 11.65 -0.80 -6.41
N ALA A 201 11.52 -1.93 -5.72
CA ALA A 201 12.00 -3.23 -6.22
C ALA A 201 11.35 -3.64 -7.55
N ILE A 202 10.12 -3.18 -7.83
CA ILE A 202 9.48 -3.41 -9.14
C ILE A 202 10.20 -2.62 -10.24
N GLU A 203 10.63 -1.39 -9.95
CA GLU A 203 11.33 -0.54 -10.92
C GLU A 203 12.75 -1.06 -11.18
N ASP A 204 13.46 -1.48 -10.13
CA ASP A 204 14.80 -2.08 -10.23
C ASP A 204 14.79 -3.44 -10.97
N SER A 205 13.64 -4.13 -11.05
CA SER A 205 13.51 -5.43 -11.75
C SER A 205 13.26 -5.32 -13.25
N VAL A 206 12.97 -4.12 -13.76
CA VAL A 206 12.63 -3.89 -15.19
C VAL A 206 13.84 -3.39 -15.99
N GLU A 207 14.97 -3.14 -15.32
CA GLU A 207 16.27 -2.80 -15.91
C GLU A 207 17.10 -4.05 -16.25
#